data_AF-A0A9P5NQG5-F1
#
_entry.id   AF-A0A9P5NQG5-F1
#
_cell.length_a   1.000
_cell.length_b   1.000
_cell.length_c   1.000
_cell.angle_alpha   90.00
_cell.angle_beta   90.00
_cell.angle_gamma   90.00
#
_symmetry.space_group_name_H-M   'P 1'
#
loop_
_entity.id
_entity.type
_entity.pdbx_description
1 polymer ?
#
loop_
_entity_poly.entity_id
_entity_poly.type
_entity_poly.pdbx_seq_one_letter_code
_entity_poly.pdbx_strand_id
1 'polypeptide(L)'
;MPMDFQIEPTIVVNGFVFCLRHGDELCHKCTYDHRFTNNYVLQDKLPEDFNENGDYNFEYRDPFNAYALGAAHVPGRGDEDSYKCTKHDKINCEACFDWLAFVKQQAKEAEDRAAWLKKRKKYFDKRDE
;
A
#
# COMPACT_ATOMS: atom_id res chain seq x y z
N MET A 1 -14.18 25.75 -23.50
CA MET A 1 -14.82 25.06 -22.36
C MET A 1 -13.84 25.13 -21.22
N PRO A 2 -14.19 25.70 -20.05
CA PRO A 2 -13.33 25.61 -18.89
C PRO A 2 -13.27 24.12 -18.51
N MET A 3 -12.06 23.57 -18.53
CA MET A 3 -11.80 22.26 -17.94
C MET A 3 -11.85 22.50 -16.44
N ASP A 4 -13.01 22.29 -15.84
CA ASP A 4 -13.14 22.14 -14.39
C ASP A 4 -12.23 20.98 -13.99
N PHE A 5 -10.99 21.27 -13.61
CA PHE A 5 -10.10 20.33 -12.96
C PHE A 5 -10.77 19.96 -11.64
N GLN A 6 -11.62 18.94 -11.67
CA GLN A 6 -12.15 18.33 -10.46
C GLN A 6 -10.95 17.82 -9.68
N ILE A 7 -10.59 18.53 -8.61
CA ILE A 7 -9.65 18.05 -7.61
C ILE A 7 -10.24 16.73 -7.10
N GLU A 8 -9.56 15.64 -7.41
CA GLU A 8 -10.06 14.30 -7.15
C GLU A 8 -10.20 14.10 -5.63
N PRO A 9 -11.34 13.59 -5.16
CA PRO A 9 -11.58 13.41 -3.74
C PRO A 9 -10.67 12.29 -3.20
N THR A 10 -9.57 12.70 -2.57
CA THR A 10 -8.54 11.85 -2.01
C THR A 10 -8.41 12.08 -0.51
N ILE A 11 -7.80 11.12 0.18
CA ILE A 11 -7.48 11.20 1.60
C ILE A 11 -6.01 10.90 1.80
N VAL A 12 -5.42 11.52 2.82
CA VAL A 12 -4.05 11.26 3.21
C VAL A 12 -4.04 10.58 4.58
N VAL A 13 -3.48 9.38 4.65
CA VAL A 13 -3.33 8.62 5.89
C VAL A 13 -1.87 8.25 6.09
N ASN A 14 -1.26 8.84 7.12
CA ASN A 14 0.16 8.67 7.44
C ASN A 14 1.10 8.95 6.24
N GLY A 15 0.77 9.96 5.43
CA GLY A 15 1.53 10.37 4.24
C GLY A 15 1.28 9.54 2.98
N PHE A 16 0.29 8.64 2.99
CA PHE A 16 -0.13 7.86 1.82
C PHE A 16 -1.49 8.32 1.33
N VAL A 17 -1.69 8.30 0.01
CA VAL A 17 -2.89 8.80 -0.66
C VAL A 17 -3.84 7.65 -1.00
N PHE A 18 -5.13 7.84 -0.74
CA PHE A 18 -6.18 6.86 -1.03
C PHE A 18 -7.42 7.54 -1.59
N CYS A 19 -8.30 6.75 -2.22
CA CYS A 19 -9.61 7.20 -2.64
C CYS A 19 -10.48 7.57 -1.42
N LEU A 20 -11.06 8.78 -1.39
CA LEU A 20 -11.93 9.22 -0.29
C LEU A 20 -13.13 8.30 -0.03
N ARG A 21 -13.73 7.75 -1.08
CA ARG A 21 -14.98 6.99 -0.95
C ARG A 21 -14.77 5.57 -0.43
N HIS A 22 -13.66 4.95 -0.78
CA HIS A 22 -13.43 3.52 -0.53
C HIS A 22 -12.20 3.23 0.32
N GLY A 23 -11.32 4.21 0.52
CA GLY A 23 -10.07 4.03 1.25
C GLY A 23 -9.07 3.15 0.50
N ASP A 24 -9.38 2.77 -0.74
CA ASP A 24 -8.52 1.97 -1.60
C ASP A 24 -7.45 2.85 -2.24
N GLU A 25 -6.23 2.34 -2.25
CA GLU A 25 -5.13 2.90 -3.03
C GLU A 25 -5.31 2.64 -4.53
N LEU A 26 -5.67 1.41 -4.89
CA LEU A 26 -6.14 1.04 -6.23
C LEU A 26 -7.65 0.80 -6.15
N CYS A 27 -8.44 1.81 -6.50
CA CYS A 27 -9.88 1.74 -6.42
C CYS A 27 -10.50 1.36 -7.77
N HIS A 28 -10.87 0.10 -7.96
CA HIS A 28 -11.56 -0.33 -9.20
C HIS A 28 -12.94 0.30 -9.39
N LYS A 29 -13.60 0.73 -8.32
CA LYS A 29 -14.93 1.35 -8.37
C LYS A 29 -14.90 2.80 -8.87
N CYS A 30 -13.87 3.54 -8.46
CA CYS A 30 -13.67 4.92 -8.87
C CYS A 30 -12.60 5.05 -9.97
N THR A 31 -12.03 3.93 -10.41
CA THR A 31 -10.98 3.84 -11.44
C THR A 31 -9.72 4.65 -11.12
N TYR A 32 -9.43 4.86 -9.83
CA TYR A 32 -8.25 5.60 -9.37
C TYR A 32 -7.13 4.64 -8.98
N ASP A 33 -5.90 5.03 -9.34
CA ASP A 33 -4.69 4.30 -9.00
C ASP A 33 -3.68 5.25 -8.36
N HIS A 34 -3.61 5.24 -7.03
CA HIS A 34 -2.66 6.02 -6.25
C HIS A 34 -1.37 5.24 -5.95
N ARG A 35 -1.21 4.01 -6.47
CA ARG A 35 -0.03 3.17 -6.21
C ARG A 35 1.25 3.85 -6.68
N PHE A 36 1.22 4.60 -7.78
CA PHE A 36 2.40 5.32 -8.27
C PHE A 36 2.93 6.33 -7.24
N THR A 37 2.06 7.21 -6.74
CA THR A 37 2.41 8.21 -5.72
C THR A 37 2.89 7.56 -4.43
N ASN A 38 2.19 6.54 -3.97
CA ASN A 38 2.54 5.84 -2.74
C ASN A 38 3.81 4.99 -2.88
N ASN A 39 4.09 4.43 -4.06
CA ASN A 39 5.34 3.73 -4.36
C ASN A 39 6.52 4.69 -4.27
N TYR A 40 6.37 5.92 -4.74
CA TYR A 40 7.41 6.94 -4.59
C TYR A 40 7.69 7.23 -3.10
N VAL A 41 6.65 7.40 -2.28
CA VAL A 41 6.79 7.59 -0.82
C VAL A 41 7.42 6.36 -0.14
N LEU A 42 7.11 5.15 -0.61
CA LEU A 42 7.73 3.92 -0.10
C LEU A 42 9.21 3.86 -0.42
N GLN A 43 9.60 4.16 -1.66
CA GLN A 43 11.00 4.12 -2.10
C GLN A 43 11.86 5.13 -1.34
N ASP A 44 11.32 6.30 -1.01
CA ASP A 44 12.02 7.31 -0.20
C ASP A 44 12.22 6.88 1.26
N LYS A 45 11.27 6.12 1.82
CA LYS A 45 11.28 5.71 3.24
C LYS A 45 11.92 4.34 3.49
N LEU A 46 12.04 3.50 2.48
CA LEU A 46 12.69 2.19 2.58
C LEU A 46 14.21 2.37 2.50
N PRO A 47 15.00 1.53 3.22
CA PRO A 47 16.44 1.62 3.13
C PRO A 47 16.91 1.22 1.72
N GLU A 48 18.02 1.82 1.26
CA GLU A 48 18.52 1.67 -0.12
C GLU A 48 18.79 0.21 -0.52
N ASP A 49 19.14 -0.63 0.46
CA ASP A 49 19.42 -2.06 0.28
C ASP A 49 18.16 -2.95 0.23
N PHE A 50 16.97 -2.41 0.53
CA PHE A 50 15.73 -3.19 0.65
C PHE A 50 15.40 -4.02 -0.59
N ASN A 51 15.73 -3.52 -1.78
CA ASN A 51 15.48 -4.21 -3.05
C ASN A 51 16.74 -4.28 -3.92
N GLU A 52 17.92 -4.36 -3.29
CA GLU A 52 19.20 -4.41 -4.02
C GLU A 52 19.28 -5.60 -4.98
N ASN A 53 18.67 -6.73 -4.60
CA ASN A 53 18.60 -7.93 -5.44
C ASN A 53 17.50 -7.87 -6.52
N GLY A 54 16.65 -6.83 -6.52
CA GLY A 54 15.57 -6.65 -7.49
C GLY A 54 14.44 -7.69 -7.42
N ASP A 55 14.39 -8.48 -6.35
CA ASP A 55 13.43 -9.58 -6.20
C ASP A 55 12.00 -9.08 -5.89
N TYR A 56 11.85 -7.87 -5.36
CA TYR A 56 10.55 -7.29 -5.03
C TYR A 56 10.08 -6.27 -6.07
N ASN A 57 8.93 -6.52 -6.69
CA ASN A 57 8.35 -5.61 -7.68
C ASN A 57 7.22 -4.77 -7.07
N PHE A 58 7.49 -3.47 -6.89
CA PHE A 58 6.52 -2.50 -6.38
C PHE A 58 5.30 -2.26 -7.27
N GLU A 59 5.37 -2.58 -8.57
CA GLU A 59 4.23 -2.45 -9.50
C GLU A 59 3.18 -3.55 -9.27
N TYR A 60 3.63 -4.73 -8.82
CA TYR A 60 2.78 -5.91 -8.60
C TYR A 60 2.45 -6.16 -7.13
N ARG A 61 2.80 -5.25 -6.22
CA ARG A 61 2.42 -5.37 -4.81
C ARG A 61 0.90 -5.33 -4.63
N ASP A 62 0.43 -5.89 -3.54
CA ASP A 62 -0.97 -5.79 -3.17
C ASP A 62 -1.30 -4.34 -2.78
N PRO A 63 -2.40 -3.78 -3.30
CA PRO A 63 -2.81 -2.41 -2.99
C PRO A 63 -3.27 -2.31 -1.53
N PHE A 64 -3.05 -1.15 -0.93
CA PHE A 64 -3.49 -0.88 0.43
C PHE A 64 -4.95 -0.44 0.48
N ASN A 65 -5.60 -0.72 1.62
CA ASN A 65 -6.89 -0.15 1.96
C ASN A 65 -6.88 0.43 3.37
N ALA A 66 -6.99 1.76 3.48
CA ALA A 66 -6.97 2.48 4.75
C ALA A 66 -8.19 2.18 5.64
N TYR A 67 -9.38 2.06 5.05
CA TYR A 67 -10.61 1.78 5.79
C TYR A 67 -10.65 0.34 6.32
N ALA A 68 -10.07 -0.62 5.61
CA ALA A 68 -9.91 -2.00 6.05
C ALA A 68 -9.00 -2.10 7.29
N LEU A 69 -8.02 -1.20 7.41
CA LEU A 69 -7.19 -1.05 8.62
C LEU A 69 -7.84 -0.21 9.72
N GLY A 70 -9.07 0.26 9.49
CA GLY A 70 -9.86 1.00 10.46
C GLY A 70 -9.54 2.49 10.51
N ALA A 71 -9.16 3.11 9.39
CA ALA A 71 -9.12 4.56 9.28
C ALA A 71 -10.54 5.15 9.36
N ALA A 72 -10.72 6.12 10.23
CA ALA A 72 -11.95 6.87 10.42
C ALA A 72 -11.69 8.36 10.24
N HIS A 73 -12.61 9.02 9.54
CA HIS A 73 -12.56 10.45 9.29
C HIS A 73 -12.72 11.25 10.59
N VAL A 74 -11.87 12.27 10.74
CA VAL A 74 -11.93 13.29 11.79
C VAL A 74 -12.06 14.64 11.10
N PRO A 75 -13.21 15.31 11.21
CA PRO A 75 -13.40 16.60 10.56
C PRO A 75 -12.45 17.64 11.16
N GLY A 76 -11.66 18.28 10.30
CA GLY A 76 -10.81 19.40 10.69
C GLY A 76 -11.66 20.60 11.05
N ARG A 77 -11.46 21.22 12.22
CA ARG A 77 -12.07 22.52 12.52
C ARG A 77 -11.19 23.63 11.93
N GLY A 78 -11.26 23.80 10.60
CA GLY A 78 -10.51 24.82 9.87
C GLY A 78 -9.17 24.37 9.29
N ASP A 79 -8.73 23.15 9.61
CA ASP A 79 -7.57 22.47 9.02
C ASP A 79 -8.02 21.37 8.02
N GLU A 80 -7.07 20.81 7.26
CA GLU A 80 -7.31 19.68 6.36
C GLU A 80 -7.91 18.47 7.10
N ASP A 81 -8.82 17.75 6.43
CA ASP A 81 -9.45 16.56 6.98
C ASP A 81 -8.41 15.51 7.39
N SER A 82 -8.54 15.00 8.61
CA SER A 82 -7.58 14.07 9.20
C SER A 82 -8.19 12.68 9.41
N TYR A 83 -7.34 11.66 9.47
CA TYR A 83 -7.79 10.27 9.64
C TYR A 83 -7.16 9.64 10.88
N LYS A 84 -8.00 9.10 11.76
CA LYS A 84 -7.58 8.38 12.96
C LYS A 84 -7.79 6.89 12.84
N CYS A 85 -6.97 6.13 13.55
CA CYS A 85 -7.22 4.71 13.72
C CYS A 85 -8.35 4.50 14.74
N THR A 86 -9.34 3.70 14.38
CA THR A 86 -10.45 3.31 15.26
C THR A 86 -10.02 2.53 16.51
N LYS A 87 -8.89 1.81 16.46
CA LYS A 87 -8.41 1.00 17.60
C LYS A 87 -7.69 1.82 18.67
N HIS A 88 -6.83 2.75 18.25
CA HIS A 88 -5.98 3.52 19.15
C HIS A 88 -6.44 4.98 19.31
N ASP A 89 -7.49 5.38 18.59
CA ASP A 89 -8.02 6.74 18.51
C ASP A 89 -6.98 7.82 18.14
N LYS A 90 -5.84 7.39 17.55
CA LYS A 90 -4.71 8.26 17.20
C LYS A 90 -4.79 8.63 15.72
N ILE A 91 -4.73 9.93 15.42
CA ILE A 91 -4.56 10.46 14.06
C ILE A 91 -3.24 9.94 13.50
N ASN A 92 -3.25 9.41 12.27
CA ASN A 92 -2.08 8.84 11.62
C ASN A 92 -1.33 7.85 12.53
N CYS A 93 -2.07 6.91 13.12
CA CYS A 93 -1.51 5.90 14.02
C CYS A 93 -0.40 5.09 13.33
N GLU A 94 0.85 5.39 13.66
CA GLU A 94 2.05 4.72 13.12
C GLU A 94 2.02 3.20 13.31
N ALA A 95 1.43 2.71 14.39
CA ALA A 95 1.35 1.27 14.66
C ALA A 95 0.30 0.53 13.81
N CYS A 96 -0.77 1.22 13.36
CA CYS A 96 -1.83 0.60 12.55
C CYS A 96 -1.71 0.92 11.06
N PHE A 97 -1.13 2.07 10.73
CA PHE A 97 -0.88 2.53 9.38
C PHE A 97 0.63 2.44 9.07
N ASP A 98 1.26 1.35 9.49
CA ASP A 98 2.65 1.05 9.16
C ASP A 98 2.74 0.44 7.76
N TRP A 99 2.60 1.31 6.77
CA TRP A 99 2.66 0.93 5.35
C TRP A 99 4.00 0.27 5.00
N LEU A 100 5.09 0.67 5.66
CA LEU A 100 6.42 0.11 5.42
C LEU A 100 6.51 -1.33 5.91
N ALA A 101 6.01 -1.61 7.12
CA ALA A 101 5.97 -2.98 7.63
C ALA A 101 5.13 -3.89 6.73
N PHE A 102 3.99 -3.40 6.21
CA PHE A 102 3.19 -4.17 5.25
C PHE A 102 3.97 -4.51 3.97
N VAL A 103 4.71 -3.56 3.40
CA VAL A 103 5.56 -3.84 2.22
C VAL A 103 6.65 -4.85 2.54
N LYS A 104 7.35 -4.68 3.68
CA LYS A 104 8.39 -5.63 4.10
C LYS A 104 7.84 -7.04 4.27
N GLN A 105 6.63 -7.16 4.82
CA GLN A 105 5.95 -8.44 4.95
C GLN A 105 5.60 -9.04 3.58
N GLN A 106 5.00 -8.26 2.67
CA GLN A 106 4.68 -8.73 1.32
C GLN A 106 5.93 -9.18 0.55
N ALA A 107 7.04 -8.45 0.68
CA ALA A 107 8.31 -8.82 0.06
C ALA A 107 8.81 -10.18 0.56
N LYS A 108 8.82 -10.38 1.88
CA LYS A 108 9.19 -11.66 2.48
C LYS A 108 8.29 -12.81 2.03
N GLU A 109 6.98 -12.60 2.00
CA GLU A 109 6.02 -13.62 1.55
C GLU A 109 6.22 -13.97 0.06
N ALA A 110 6.57 -12.99 -0.77
CA ALA A 110 6.91 -13.20 -2.18
C ALA A 110 8.19 -14.04 -2.34
N GLU A 111 9.24 -13.75 -1.56
CA GLU A 111 10.49 -14.51 -1.54
C GLU A 111 10.25 -15.97 -1.10
N ASP A 112 9.51 -16.18 0.00
CA ASP A 112 9.19 -17.51 0.52
C ASP A 112 8.39 -18.32 -0.51
N ARG A 113 7.43 -17.68 -1.18
CA ARG A 113 6.64 -18.30 -2.26
C ARG A 113 7.52 -18.66 -3.45
N ALA A 114 8.44 -17.79 -3.87
CA ALA A 114 9.37 -18.05 -4.96
C ALA A 114 10.32 -19.21 -4.61
N ALA A 115 10.83 -19.26 -3.38
CA ALA A 115 11.67 -20.35 -2.90
C ALA A 115 10.91 -21.69 -2.88
N TRP A 116 9.64 -21.69 -2.46
CA TRP A 116 8.79 -22.89 -2.51
C TRP A 116 8.54 -23.36 -3.94
N LEU A 117 8.23 -22.46 -4.88
CA LEU A 117 8.02 -22.81 -6.29
C LEU A 117 9.29 -23.41 -6.92
N LYS A 118 10.47 -22.85 -6.62
CA LYS A 118 11.76 -23.40 -7.06
C LYS A 118 12.00 -24.82 -6.51
N LYS A 119 11.75 -25.04 -5.22
CA LYS A 119 11.84 -26.37 -4.59
C LYS A 119 10.87 -27.35 -5.24
N ARG A 120 9.61 -26.96 -5.41
CA ARG A 120 8.57 -27.78 -6.03
C ARG A 120 8.96 -28.18 -7.46
N LYS A 121 9.42 -27.24 -8.29
CA LYS A 121 9.89 -27.52 -9.65
C LYS A 121 10.99 -28.59 -9.66
N LYS A 122 12.01 -28.42 -8.81
CA LYS A 122 13.10 -29.40 -8.67
C LYS A 122 12.63 -30.82 -8.29
N TYR A 123 11.56 -30.94 -7.50
CA TYR A 123 10.97 -32.24 -7.17
C TYR A 123 10.23 -32.89 -8.34
N PHE A 124 9.53 -32.11 -9.15
CA PHE A 124 8.86 -32.62 -10.35
C PHE A 124 9.88 -33.06 -11.41
N ASP A 125 10.87 -32.20 -11.69
CA ASP A 125 11.90 -32.50 -12.70
C ASP A 125 12.68 -33.79 -12.37
N LYS A 126 12.95 -34.05 -11.08
CA LYS A 126 13.61 -35.28 -10.61
C LYS A 126 12.77 -36.55 -10.69
N ARG A 127 11.44 -36.43 -10.80
CA ARG A 127 10.53 -37.59 -10.86
C ARG A 127 10.32 -38.07 -12.29
N ASP A 128 10.59 -37.20 -13.26
CA ASP A 128 10.44 -37.46 -14.69
C ASP A 128 11.77 -37.90 -15.35
N GLU A 129 12.87 -38.01 -14.57
CA GLU A 129 14.15 -38.68 -14.89
C GLU A 129 14.17 -40.14 -14.40
#